data_AF-A6HPM8-F1
#
_entry.id   AF-A6HPM8-F1
#
_cell.length_a   1.000
_cell.length_b   1.000
_cell.length_c   1.000
_cell.angle_alpha   90.00
_cell.angle_beta   90.00
_cell.angle_gamma   90.00
#
_symmetry.space_group_name_H-M   'P 1'
#
loop_
_entity.id
_entity.type
_entity.pdbx_description
1 polymer ?
#
loop_
_entity_poly.entity_id
_entity_poly.type
_entity_poly.pdbx_seq_one_letter_code
_entity_poly.pdbx_strand_id
1 'polypeptide(L)'
;MVVVEQIKSQKIHGCQILETVYKHSCGGLPPVRSALEKILAVCHGVMYKQLSAWMLHGLLLDQHEEFFIKQGPSSGNVSAQMEEDEEDLGIGGLTGKQLRELQDLRLIEEENMLAPSLKQFSLRVEILPSYIPVRVAEKILFVGESVQMFENQNVNLTRKGSILKNQEDTFAAELHRLKQQPLFSLVDFEQVVDGIRSTVAEVCLLSHILPEEMSL
;
A
#
# COMPACT_ATOMS: atom_id res chain seq x y z
N MET A 1 -17.64 7.03 -29.68
CA MET A 1 -16.42 7.50 -28.98
C MET A 1 -15.57 6.28 -28.66
N VAL A 2 -14.38 6.15 -29.28
CA VAL A 2 -13.54 4.94 -29.19
C VAL A 2 -13.15 4.60 -27.74
N VAL A 3 -12.84 5.61 -26.91
CA VAL A 3 -12.44 5.41 -25.50
C VAL A 3 -13.55 4.75 -24.67
N VAL A 4 -14.78 5.27 -24.75
CA VAL A 4 -15.92 4.73 -23.99
C VAL A 4 -16.24 3.30 -24.42
N GLU A 5 -16.17 3.01 -25.72
CA GLU A 5 -16.42 1.68 -26.24
C GLU A 5 -15.34 0.68 -25.80
N GLN A 6 -14.08 1.11 -25.77
CA GLN A 6 -12.97 0.31 -25.27
C GLN A 6 -13.15 -0.01 -23.77
N ILE A 7 -13.48 0.99 -22.94
CA ILE A 7 -13.73 0.81 -21.51
C ILE A 7 -14.84 -0.23 -21.27
N LYS A 8 -15.94 -0.14 -22.02
CA LYS A 8 -17.07 -1.07 -21.90
C LYS A 8 -16.72 -2.48 -22.38
N SER A 9 -16.13 -2.61 -23.57
CA SER A 9 -15.84 -3.91 -24.18
C SER A 9 -14.76 -4.69 -23.44
N GLN A 10 -13.72 -4.01 -22.94
CA GLN A 10 -12.62 -4.61 -22.21
C GLN A 10 -12.85 -4.68 -20.70
N LYS A 11 -13.98 -4.15 -20.20
CA LYS A 11 -14.31 -4.05 -18.76
C LYS A 11 -13.18 -3.41 -17.95
N ILE A 12 -12.66 -2.29 -18.46
CA ILE A 12 -11.54 -1.58 -17.85
C ILE A 12 -11.97 -1.02 -16.49
N HIS A 13 -11.13 -1.22 -15.47
CA HIS A 13 -11.47 -0.96 -14.07
C HIS A 13 -10.36 -0.19 -13.33
N GLY A 14 -10.75 0.62 -12.35
CA GLY A 14 -9.82 1.34 -11.46
C GLY A 14 -8.76 2.16 -12.18
N CYS A 15 -7.50 2.04 -11.75
CA CYS A 15 -6.36 2.75 -12.33
C CYS A 15 -6.13 2.47 -13.84
N GLN A 16 -6.65 1.38 -14.40
CA GLN A 16 -6.55 1.12 -15.85
C GLN A 16 -7.38 2.13 -16.68
N ILE A 17 -8.38 2.77 -16.07
CA ILE A 17 -9.10 3.89 -16.70
C ILE A 17 -8.14 5.06 -16.92
N LEU A 18 -7.29 5.36 -15.94
CA LEU A 18 -6.27 6.41 -16.06
C LEU A 18 -5.28 6.09 -17.20
N GLU A 19 -4.83 4.84 -17.30
CA GLU A 19 -3.94 4.40 -18.37
C GLU A 19 -4.59 4.55 -19.75
N THR A 20 -5.85 4.13 -19.87
CA THR A 20 -6.60 4.19 -21.12
C THR A 20 -6.79 5.63 -21.58
N VAL A 21 -7.29 6.50 -20.69
CA VAL A 21 -7.51 7.91 -21.02
C VAL A 21 -6.19 8.60 -21.37
N TYR A 22 -5.11 8.30 -20.63
CA TYR A 22 -3.77 8.84 -20.92
C TYR A 22 -3.27 8.43 -22.31
N LYS A 23 -3.30 7.14 -22.65
CA LYS A 23 -2.84 6.64 -23.97
C LYS A 23 -3.61 7.30 -25.12
N HIS A 24 -4.92 7.50 -24.96
CA HIS A 24 -5.73 8.19 -25.95
C HIS A 24 -5.50 9.70 -25.98
N SER A 25 -5.10 10.34 -24.86
CA SER A 25 -4.72 11.76 -24.85
C SER A 25 -3.39 12.03 -25.57
N CYS A 26 -2.49 11.05 -25.65
CA CYS A 26 -1.22 11.20 -26.38
C CYS A 26 -1.42 11.34 -27.91
N GLY A 27 -2.59 11.01 -28.43
CA GLY A 27 -2.90 11.07 -29.87
C GLY A 27 -4.11 11.95 -30.21
N GLY A 28 -4.31 12.16 -31.51
CA GLY A 28 -5.53 12.78 -32.06
C GLY A 28 -5.46 14.30 -32.30
N LEU A 29 -6.61 14.85 -32.68
CA LEU A 29 -6.77 16.28 -32.95
C LEU A 29 -6.69 17.11 -31.65
N PRO A 30 -6.12 18.33 -31.67
CA PRO A 30 -5.95 19.15 -30.47
C PRO A 30 -7.21 19.32 -29.59
N PRO A 31 -8.43 19.48 -30.14
CA PRO A 31 -9.65 19.57 -29.32
C PRO A 31 -9.97 18.28 -28.56
N VAL A 32 -9.73 17.12 -29.18
CA VAL A 32 -9.97 15.81 -28.57
C VAL A 32 -8.96 15.54 -27.47
N ARG A 33 -7.67 15.81 -27.72
CA ARG A 33 -6.63 15.74 -26.71
C ARG A 33 -6.97 16.59 -25.49
N SER A 34 -7.33 17.86 -25.69
CA SER A 34 -7.69 18.75 -24.58
C SER A 34 -8.90 18.26 -23.78
N ALA A 35 -9.89 17.64 -24.44
CA ALA A 35 -11.02 17.04 -23.74
C ALA A 35 -10.58 15.82 -22.89
N LEU A 36 -9.71 14.96 -23.41
CA LEU A 36 -9.20 13.79 -22.68
C LEU A 36 -8.27 14.18 -21.53
N GLU A 37 -7.43 15.20 -21.69
CA GLU A 37 -6.59 15.75 -20.61
C GLU A 37 -7.45 16.27 -19.44
N LYS A 38 -8.57 16.94 -19.72
CA LYS A 38 -9.51 17.37 -18.68
C LYS A 38 -10.16 16.20 -17.95
N ILE A 39 -10.56 15.16 -18.68
CA ILE A 39 -11.10 13.93 -18.07
C ILE A 39 -10.02 13.27 -17.20
N LEU A 40 -8.80 13.15 -17.72
CA LEU A 40 -7.67 12.57 -17.00
C LEU A 40 -7.38 13.32 -15.70
N ALA A 41 -7.39 14.65 -15.72
CA ALA A 41 -7.18 15.47 -14.52
C ALA A 41 -8.24 15.19 -13.43
N VAL A 42 -9.51 15.04 -13.81
CA VAL A 42 -10.58 14.68 -12.86
C VAL A 42 -10.35 13.28 -12.29
N CYS A 43 -9.97 12.31 -13.13
CA CYS A 43 -9.65 10.95 -12.68
C CYS A 43 -8.42 10.93 -11.76
N HIS A 44 -7.36 11.69 -12.06
CA HIS A 44 -6.21 11.87 -11.16
C HIS A 44 -6.64 12.45 -9.82
N GLY A 45 -7.69 13.25 -9.76
CA GLY A 45 -8.26 13.73 -8.50
C GLY A 45 -8.70 12.60 -7.55
N VAL A 46 -9.13 11.46 -8.08
CA VAL A 46 -9.42 10.26 -7.28
C VAL A 46 -8.13 9.59 -6.81
N MET A 47 -7.17 9.41 -7.73
CA MET A 47 -5.85 8.84 -7.41
C MET A 47 -5.13 9.63 -6.31
N TYR A 48 -5.10 10.97 -6.40
CA TYR A 48 -4.51 11.83 -5.37
C TYR A 48 -5.23 11.73 -4.02
N LYS A 49 -6.54 11.51 -4.02
CA LYS A 49 -7.29 11.28 -2.77
C LYS A 49 -6.87 9.97 -2.11
N GLN A 50 -6.74 8.89 -2.89
CA GLN A 50 -6.26 7.60 -2.40
C GLN A 50 -4.81 7.69 -1.92
N LEU A 51 -3.95 8.41 -2.65
CA LEU A 51 -2.57 8.68 -2.26
C LEU A 51 -2.47 9.46 -0.94
N SER A 52 -3.26 10.52 -0.75
CA SER A 52 -3.27 11.26 0.51
C SER A 52 -3.73 10.38 1.68
N ALA A 53 -4.80 9.59 1.51
CA ALA A 53 -5.26 8.67 2.55
C ALA A 53 -4.19 7.64 2.94
N TRP A 54 -3.51 7.07 1.94
CA TRP A 54 -2.49 6.06 2.14
C TRP A 54 -1.19 6.64 2.70
N MET A 55 -0.61 7.66 2.06
CA MET A 55 0.71 8.18 2.40
C MET A 55 0.73 9.08 3.62
N LEU A 56 -0.40 9.71 3.98
CA LEU A 56 -0.46 10.61 5.13
C LEU A 56 -1.06 9.97 6.37
N HIS A 57 -1.93 8.98 6.20
CA HIS A 57 -2.68 8.36 7.30
C HIS A 57 -2.62 6.82 7.30
N GLY A 58 -1.89 6.18 6.38
CA GLY A 58 -1.80 4.71 6.33
C GLY A 58 -3.15 4.02 6.02
N LEU A 59 -4.13 4.76 5.51
CA LEU A 59 -5.49 4.26 5.27
C LEU A 59 -5.65 3.79 3.82
N LEU A 60 -5.83 2.48 3.63
CA LEU A 60 -6.14 1.91 2.33
C LEU A 60 -7.67 1.90 2.08
N LEU A 61 -8.18 2.97 1.50
CA LEU A 61 -9.60 3.15 1.17
C LEU A 61 -9.92 2.61 -0.23
N ASP A 62 -10.00 1.28 -0.38
CA ASP A 62 -10.12 0.64 -1.70
C ASP A 62 -11.12 -0.53 -1.76
N GLN A 63 -12.39 -0.26 -1.45
CA GLN A 63 -13.46 -1.28 -1.43
C GLN A 63 -13.63 -2.03 -2.76
N HIS A 64 -13.38 -1.36 -3.89
CA HIS A 64 -13.60 -1.91 -5.23
C HIS A 64 -12.32 -2.37 -5.91
N GLU A 65 -11.21 -2.46 -5.19
CA GLU A 65 -9.93 -2.90 -5.74
C GLU A 65 -9.53 -2.06 -6.97
N GLU A 66 -9.51 -0.74 -6.84
CA GLU A 66 -9.21 0.20 -7.92
C GLU A 66 -7.80 0.79 -7.84
N PHE A 67 -7.17 0.72 -6.66
CA PHE A 67 -5.87 1.34 -6.38
C PHE A 67 -4.70 0.38 -6.59
N PHE A 68 -3.56 0.85 -7.11
CA PHE A 68 -2.41 -0.03 -7.39
C PHE A 68 -1.69 -0.59 -6.15
N ILE A 69 -2.19 -0.31 -4.93
CA ILE A 69 -1.75 -0.93 -3.68
C ILE A 69 -2.87 -1.85 -3.18
N LYS A 70 -2.52 -3.05 -2.74
CA LYS A 70 -3.44 -4.01 -2.12
C LYS A 70 -2.94 -4.45 -0.75
N GLN A 71 -3.88 -4.79 0.12
CA GLN A 71 -3.58 -5.53 1.34
C GLN A 71 -3.48 -7.03 0.99
N GLY A 72 -2.37 -7.66 1.35
CA GLY A 72 -2.15 -9.09 1.29
C GLY A 72 -2.89 -9.83 2.42
N PRO A 73 -2.92 -11.17 2.39
CA PRO A 73 -3.46 -11.95 3.49
C PRO A 73 -2.70 -11.58 4.77
N SER A 74 -3.43 -11.22 5.83
CA SER A 74 -2.80 -11.04 7.14
C SER A 74 -2.09 -12.34 7.51
N SER A 75 -0.80 -12.30 7.85
CA SER A 75 0.01 -13.49 8.19
C SER A 75 -0.42 -14.23 9.46
N GLY A 76 -1.67 -14.08 9.90
CA GLY A 76 -2.20 -14.60 11.16
C GLY A 76 -3.46 -15.47 11.03
N ASN A 77 -3.77 -16.02 9.86
CA ASN A 77 -4.75 -17.11 9.76
C ASN A 77 -4.49 -17.94 8.48
N VAL A 78 -3.57 -18.90 8.58
CA VAL A 78 -3.75 -20.14 7.84
C VAL A 78 -4.83 -20.88 8.62
N SER A 79 -6.09 -20.74 8.19
CA SER A 79 -7.13 -21.68 8.57
C SER A 79 -6.71 -23.02 8.00
N ALA A 80 -5.93 -23.79 8.77
CA ALA A 80 -5.71 -25.19 8.49
C ALA A 80 -7.08 -25.86 8.50
N GLN A 81 -7.63 -26.12 7.31
CA GLN A 81 -8.59 -27.20 7.16
C GLN A 81 -7.82 -28.47 7.47
N MET A 82 -7.78 -28.85 8.75
CA MET A 82 -7.53 -30.22 9.13
C MET A 82 -8.80 -30.97 8.73
N GLU A 83 -8.73 -31.69 7.62
CA GLU A 83 -9.62 -32.82 7.38
C GLU A 83 -9.25 -33.87 8.46
N GLU A 84 -10.13 -34.00 9.45
CA GLU A 84 -10.11 -35.10 10.41
C GLU A 84 -10.51 -36.38 9.66
N ASP A 85 -9.52 -37.12 9.16
CA ASP A 85 -9.68 -38.55 8.90
C ASP A 85 -9.23 -39.32 10.15
N GLU A 86 -10.23 -39.79 10.90
CA GLU A 86 -10.07 -40.78 11.97
C GLU A 86 -9.65 -42.13 11.37
N GLU A 87 -8.39 -42.54 11.54
CA GLU A 87 -7.98 -43.96 11.53
C GLU A 87 -6.96 -44.25 12.65
N ASP A 88 -7.51 -44.63 13.80
CA ASP A 88 -7.25 -45.82 14.64
C ASP A 88 -5.81 -46.38 14.94
N LEU A 89 -5.69 -46.82 16.20
CA LEU A 89 -4.79 -47.81 16.85
C LEU A 89 -3.33 -47.47 17.25
N GLY A 90 -3.11 -47.44 18.58
CA GLY A 90 -2.07 -48.30 19.17
C GLY A 90 -0.95 -47.62 19.97
N ILE A 91 -1.09 -47.67 21.30
CA ILE A 91 -0.07 -47.66 22.37
C ILE A 91 1.41 -47.69 21.91
N GLY A 92 2.18 -46.66 22.30
CA GLY A 92 3.61 -46.81 22.63
C GLY A 92 4.61 -45.93 21.86
N GLY A 93 5.00 -44.79 22.46
CA GLY A 93 6.27 -44.12 22.17
C GLY A 93 6.19 -43.03 21.11
N LEU A 94 6.17 -41.77 21.56
CA LEU A 94 6.43 -40.61 20.70
C LEU A 94 7.82 -40.78 20.06
N THR A 95 7.89 -40.82 18.73
CA THR A 95 9.18 -40.82 18.05
C THR A 95 9.82 -39.44 18.16
N GLY A 96 11.15 -39.37 18.26
CA GLY A 96 11.88 -38.10 18.42
C GLY A 96 11.67 -37.08 17.28
N LYS A 97 11.09 -37.50 16.15
CA LYS A 97 10.68 -36.61 15.05
C LYS A 97 9.39 -35.85 15.35
N GLN A 98 8.37 -36.53 15.89
CA GLN A 98 7.10 -35.88 16.28
C GLN A 98 7.27 -34.91 17.45
N LEU A 99 8.17 -35.20 18.39
CA LEU A 99 8.48 -34.28 19.49
C LEU A 99 9.18 -33.01 19.00
N ARG A 100 10.02 -33.13 17.96
CA ARG A 100 10.72 -32.00 17.35
C ARG A 100 9.79 -31.14 16.50
N GLU A 101 8.88 -31.76 15.75
CA GLU A 101 7.82 -31.05 15.02
C GLU A 101 6.88 -30.30 15.96
N LEU A 102 6.52 -30.87 17.12
CA LEU A 102 5.72 -30.18 18.14
C LEU A 102 6.47 -29.02 18.82
N GLN A 103 7.80 -29.14 18.99
CA GLN A 103 8.64 -28.04 19.48
C GLN A 103 8.79 -26.94 18.43
N ASP A 104 9.00 -27.28 17.15
CA ASP A 104 9.12 -26.32 16.06
C ASP A 104 7.78 -25.58 15.83
N LEU A 105 6.64 -26.28 15.90
CA LEU A 105 5.30 -25.67 15.87
C LEU A 105 5.07 -24.71 17.05
N ARG A 106 5.46 -25.10 18.27
CA ARG A 106 5.37 -24.21 19.45
C ARG A 106 6.25 -22.99 19.34
N LEU A 107 7.46 -23.11 18.78
CA LEU A 107 8.36 -21.97 18.56
C LEU A 107 7.78 -21.00 17.54
N ILE A 108 7.13 -21.51 16.47
CA ILE A 108 6.43 -20.69 15.47
C ILE A 108 5.18 -20.03 16.08
N GLU A 109 4.43 -20.74 16.93
CA GLU A 109 3.27 -20.20 17.64
C GLU A 109 3.66 -19.14 18.67
N GLU A 110 4.73 -19.34 19.46
CA GLU A 110 5.22 -18.34 20.42
C GLU A 110 5.76 -17.08 19.73
N GLU A 111 6.41 -17.21 18.56
CA GLU A 111 6.89 -16.07 17.76
C GLU A 111 5.72 -15.31 17.09
N ASN A 112 4.67 -16.01 16.65
CA ASN A 112 3.44 -15.40 16.11
C ASN A 112 2.48 -14.85 17.18
N MET A 113 2.51 -15.34 18.42
CA MET A 113 1.66 -14.87 19.53
C MET A 113 2.10 -13.50 20.06
N LEU A 114 3.31 -13.03 19.71
CA LEU A 114 3.88 -11.75 20.19
C LEU A 114 3.98 -10.68 19.10
N ALA A 115 3.89 -11.03 17.83
CA ALA A 115 3.88 -10.06 16.73
C ALA A 115 2.42 -9.64 16.44
N PRO A 116 2.03 -8.35 16.61
CA PRO A 116 0.74 -7.89 16.12
C PRO A 116 0.62 -8.28 14.65
N SER A 117 -0.49 -8.90 14.24
CA SER A 117 -0.68 -9.39 12.87
C SER A 117 -0.39 -8.27 11.86
N LEU A 118 0.82 -8.25 11.30
CA LEU A 118 1.24 -7.19 10.41
C LEU A 118 0.42 -7.34 9.13
N LYS A 119 -0.33 -6.29 8.80
CA LYS A 119 -1.02 -6.22 7.52
C LYS A 119 0.08 -6.17 6.46
N GLN A 120 0.17 -7.20 5.64
CA GLN A 120 1.08 -7.18 4.50
C GLN A 120 0.47 -6.31 3.40
N PHE A 121 1.26 -5.46 2.75
CA PHE A 121 0.82 -4.73 1.56
C PHE A 121 1.70 -5.09 0.36
N SER A 122 1.17 -4.90 -0.85
CA SER A 122 1.91 -5.16 -2.08
C SER A 122 1.37 -4.35 -3.26
N LEU A 123 2.15 -4.24 -4.33
CA LEU A 123 1.74 -3.58 -5.56
C LEU A 123 0.88 -4.50 -6.45
N ARG A 124 -0.12 -3.91 -7.09
CA ARG A 124 -0.83 -4.45 -8.25
C ARG A 124 -0.27 -3.83 -9.52
N VAL A 125 0.85 -4.37 -9.97
CA VAL A 125 1.60 -3.87 -11.14
C VAL A 125 0.73 -3.91 -12.40
N GLU A 126 -0.22 -4.84 -12.48
CA GLU A 126 -1.17 -5.03 -13.58
C GLU A 126 -2.17 -3.87 -13.79
N ILE A 127 -2.40 -3.05 -12.77
CA ILE A 127 -3.25 -1.84 -12.87
C ILE A 127 -2.47 -0.55 -12.64
N LEU A 128 -1.15 -0.62 -12.44
CA LEU A 128 -0.31 0.56 -12.28
C LEU A 128 -0.26 1.34 -13.61
N PRO A 129 -0.66 2.63 -13.66
CA PRO A 129 -0.60 3.39 -14.89
C PRO A 129 0.84 3.48 -15.41
N SER A 130 1.06 3.15 -16.68
CA SER A 130 2.40 2.96 -17.26
C SER A 130 3.30 4.21 -17.24
N TYR A 131 2.72 5.39 -17.05
CA TYR A 131 3.45 6.66 -16.93
C TYR A 131 3.91 6.94 -15.48
N ILE A 132 3.57 6.07 -14.52
CA ILE A 132 4.11 6.05 -13.16
C ILE A 132 5.09 4.87 -13.09
N PRO A 133 6.41 5.13 -12.99
CA PRO A 133 7.39 4.07 -12.89
C PRO A 133 7.17 3.20 -11.64
N VAL A 134 7.39 1.88 -11.76
CA VAL A 134 7.30 0.95 -10.61
C VAL A 134 8.15 1.42 -9.44
N ARG A 135 9.37 1.92 -9.70
CA ARG A 135 10.25 2.51 -8.68
C ARG A 135 9.64 3.64 -7.86
N VAL A 136 8.66 4.38 -8.41
CA VAL A 136 7.93 5.42 -7.68
C VAL A 136 6.78 4.80 -6.88
N ALA A 137 6.08 3.81 -7.44
CA ALA A 137 5.05 3.06 -6.73
C ALA A 137 5.60 2.34 -5.49
N GLU A 138 6.81 1.78 -5.56
CA GLU A 138 7.50 1.17 -4.41
C GLU A 138 7.76 2.18 -3.29
N LYS A 139 8.11 3.43 -3.62
CA LYS A 139 8.27 4.49 -2.62
C LYS A 139 6.93 4.79 -1.92
N ILE A 140 5.83 4.79 -2.67
CA ILE A 140 4.47 5.03 -2.15
C ILE A 140 4.04 3.88 -1.24
N LEU A 141 4.32 2.63 -1.62
CA LEU A 141 4.08 1.45 -0.81
C LEU A 141 4.82 1.57 0.53
N PHE A 142 6.14 1.77 0.47
CA PHE A 142 6.99 1.94 1.65
C PHE A 142 6.50 3.03 2.60
N VAL A 143 6.11 4.21 2.06
CA VAL A 143 5.62 5.33 2.86
C VAL A 143 4.39 4.92 3.65
N GLY A 144 3.37 4.38 2.97
CA GLY A 144 2.12 4.06 3.65
C GLY A 144 2.25 2.85 4.58
N GLU A 145 3.09 1.86 4.26
CA GLU A 145 3.42 0.76 5.20
C GLU A 145 4.05 1.31 6.48
N SER A 146 4.98 2.26 6.36
CA SER A 146 5.63 2.87 7.52
C SER A 146 4.66 3.70 8.37
N VAL A 147 3.78 4.48 7.73
CA VAL A 147 2.74 5.26 8.43
C VAL A 147 1.75 4.33 9.13
N GLN A 148 1.28 3.29 8.44
CA GLN A 148 0.34 2.30 8.96
C GLN A 148 0.93 1.51 10.13
N MET A 149 2.20 1.09 10.03
CA MET A 149 2.92 0.40 11.10
C MET A 149 3.06 1.31 12.33
N PHE A 150 3.38 2.58 12.14
CA PHE A 150 3.51 3.54 13.23
C PHE A 150 2.18 3.83 13.93
N GLU A 151 1.09 3.98 13.18
CA GLU A 151 -0.25 4.14 13.76
C GLU A 151 -0.67 2.92 14.58
N ASN A 152 -0.44 1.71 14.09
CA ASN A 152 -0.72 0.47 14.84
C ASN A 152 0.07 0.37 16.15
N GLN A 153 1.31 0.88 16.20
CA GLN A 153 2.14 0.88 17.41
C GLN A 153 1.71 1.96 18.42
N ASN A 154 1.28 3.14 17.95
CA ASN A 154 0.75 4.20 18.80
C ASN A 154 -0.60 3.85 19.46
N VAL A 155 -1.34 2.86 18.95
CA VAL A 155 -2.51 2.34 19.68
C VAL A 155 -2.09 1.68 21.00
N ASN A 156 -0.86 1.11 21.07
CA ASN A 156 -0.33 0.45 22.26
C ASN A 156 0.56 1.35 23.13
N LEU A 157 1.15 2.40 22.56
CA LEU A 157 2.02 3.36 23.22
C LEU A 157 1.36 4.73 23.22
N THR A 158 1.23 5.37 24.38
CA THR A 158 0.62 6.70 24.58
C THR A 158 1.38 7.87 23.92
N ARG A 159 2.07 7.64 22.80
CA ARG A 159 2.83 8.63 22.03
C ARG A 159 1.87 9.36 21.07
N LYS A 160 1.50 10.58 21.45
CA LYS A 160 0.75 11.50 20.58
C LYS A 160 1.69 12.10 19.53
N GLY A 161 1.76 11.52 18.33
CA GLY A 161 2.45 12.13 17.21
C GLY A 161 2.24 11.36 15.91
N SER A 162 2.25 12.05 14.77
CA SER A 162 2.32 11.45 13.44
C SER A 162 3.78 11.16 13.07
N ILE A 163 4.05 10.10 12.31
CA ILE A 163 5.39 9.83 11.75
C ILE A 163 5.86 10.98 10.85
N LEU A 164 4.90 11.75 10.29
CA LEU A 164 5.15 12.93 9.47
C LEU A 164 5.41 14.20 10.30
N LYS A 165 5.50 14.09 11.63
CA LYS A 165 5.74 15.19 12.57
C LYS A 165 4.72 16.33 12.33
N ASN A 166 5.19 17.53 12.00
CA ASN A 166 4.40 18.72 11.67
C ASN A 166 4.33 19.01 10.16
N GLN A 167 4.79 18.08 9.31
CA GLN A 167 4.80 18.26 7.85
C GLN A 167 3.54 17.74 7.15
N GLU A 168 2.61 17.13 7.89
CA GLU A 168 1.37 16.55 7.33
C GLU A 168 0.57 17.56 6.53
N ASP A 169 0.33 18.76 7.07
CA ASP A 169 -0.37 19.85 6.37
C ASP A 169 0.39 20.31 5.11
N THR A 170 1.72 20.31 5.17
CA THR A 170 2.57 20.70 4.04
C THR A 170 2.46 19.68 2.90
N PHE A 171 2.52 18.38 3.22
CA PHE A 171 2.37 17.32 2.23
C PHE A 171 0.94 17.22 1.69
N ALA A 172 -0.07 17.46 2.53
CA ALA A 172 -1.45 17.57 2.09
C ALA A 172 -1.63 18.73 1.09
N ALA A 173 -1.03 19.89 1.36
CA ALA A 173 -1.04 21.04 0.44
C ALA A 173 -0.32 20.73 -0.88
N GLU A 174 0.82 20.04 -0.85
CA GLU A 174 1.55 19.65 -2.07
C GLU A 174 0.80 18.63 -2.93
N LEU A 175 0.22 17.58 -2.32
CA LEU A 175 -0.63 16.63 -3.03
C LEU A 175 -1.88 17.32 -3.60
N HIS A 176 -2.45 18.27 -2.85
CA HIS A 176 -3.56 19.08 -3.35
C HIS A 176 -3.13 19.97 -4.53
N ARG A 177 -1.94 20.59 -4.46
CA ARG A 177 -1.38 21.40 -5.56
C ARG A 177 -1.19 20.58 -6.83
N LEU A 178 -0.69 19.35 -6.72
CA LEU A 178 -0.56 18.42 -7.85
C LEU A 178 -1.92 18.05 -8.45
N LYS A 179 -2.92 17.80 -7.61
CA LYS A 179 -4.30 17.53 -8.03
C LYS A 179 -4.92 18.68 -8.84
N GLN A 180 -4.54 19.92 -8.58
CA GLN A 180 -5.06 21.09 -9.31
C GLN A 180 -4.39 21.31 -10.68
N GLN A 181 -3.31 20.57 -11.00
CA GLN A 181 -2.64 20.74 -12.28
C GLN A 181 -3.50 20.18 -13.43
N PRO A 182 -3.60 20.90 -14.56
CA PRO A 182 -4.36 20.43 -15.71
C PRO A 182 -3.68 19.27 -16.44
N LEU A 183 -2.37 19.09 -16.24
CA LEU A 183 -1.56 18.05 -16.85
C LEU A 183 -0.74 17.34 -15.77
N PHE A 184 -0.61 16.02 -15.91
CA PHE A 184 0.22 15.23 -15.01
C PHE A 184 1.70 15.43 -15.33
N SER A 185 2.47 15.80 -14.31
CA SER A 185 3.93 15.95 -14.37
C SER A 185 4.56 14.87 -13.50
N LEU A 186 5.25 13.90 -14.12
CA LEU A 186 5.94 12.84 -13.38
C LEU A 186 7.03 13.41 -12.48
N VAL A 187 7.72 14.47 -12.92
CA VAL A 187 8.81 15.10 -12.15
C VAL A 187 8.28 15.72 -10.87
N ASP A 188 7.22 16.53 -10.97
CA ASP A 188 6.63 17.18 -9.79
C ASP A 188 5.98 16.15 -8.85
N PHE A 189 5.32 15.14 -9.43
CA PHE A 189 4.74 14.02 -8.69
C PHE A 189 5.81 13.27 -7.88
N GLU A 190 6.89 12.87 -8.54
CA GLU A 190 7.96 12.12 -7.91
C GLU A 190 8.68 12.94 -6.83
N GLN A 191 8.87 14.24 -7.06
CA GLN A 191 9.48 15.13 -6.06
C GLN A 191 8.68 15.17 -4.75
N VAL A 192 7.35 15.24 -4.82
CA VAL A 192 6.48 15.21 -3.63
C VAL A 192 6.55 13.83 -2.95
N VAL A 193 6.52 12.74 -3.72
CA VAL A 193 6.66 11.37 -3.18
C VAL A 193 8.01 11.21 -2.47
N ASP A 194 9.10 11.70 -3.05
CA ASP A 194 10.44 11.65 -2.45
C ASP A 194 10.56 12.50 -1.20
N GLY A 195 9.88 13.65 -1.14
CA GLY A 195 9.79 14.47 0.06
C GLY A 195 9.15 13.72 1.22
N ILE A 196 7.96 13.13 1.00
CA ILE A 196 7.26 12.35 2.02
C ILE A 196 8.10 11.16 2.46
N ARG A 197 8.64 10.39 1.50
CA ARG A 197 9.49 9.22 1.76
C ARG A 197 10.72 9.57 2.61
N SER A 198 11.37 10.69 2.32
CA SER A 198 12.58 11.10 3.06
C SER A 198 12.27 11.44 4.51
N THR A 199 11.15 12.13 4.78
CA THR A 199 10.67 12.40 6.15
C THR A 199 10.35 11.12 6.91
N VAL A 200 9.65 10.19 6.27
CA VAL A 200 9.32 8.89 6.88
C VAL A 200 10.59 8.06 7.17
N ALA A 201 11.50 7.99 6.20
CA ALA A 201 12.74 7.22 6.33
C ALA A 201 13.64 7.75 7.45
N GLU A 202 13.75 9.07 7.62
CA GLU A 202 14.49 9.68 8.73
C GLU A 202 13.94 9.20 10.08
N VAL A 203 12.61 9.19 10.24
CA VAL A 203 11.97 8.77 11.50
C VAL A 203 12.14 7.27 11.75
N CYS A 204 11.99 6.43 10.72
CA CYS A 204 12.24 4.99 10.83
C CYS A 204 13.70 4.68 11.22
N LEU A 205 14.68 5.40 10.66
CA LEU A 205 16.08 5.23 11.04
C LEU A 205 16.34 5.67 12.48
N LEU A 206 15.81 6.82 12.89
CA LEU A 206 15.96 7.31 14.27
C LEU A 206 15.32 6.36 15.29
N SER A 207 14.17 5.75 14.97
CA SER A 207 13.53 4.78 15.87
C SER A 207 14.31 3.47 15.98
N HIS A 208 15.07 3.08 14.95
CA HIS A 208 15.93 1.89 14.97
C HIS A 208 17.29 2.15 15.62
N ILE A 209 17.79 3.39 15.61
CA ILE A 209 19.09 3.77 16.20
C ILE A 209 18.97 4.16 17.68
N LEU A 210 17.81 4.67 18.13
CA LEU A 210 17.57 5.08 19.52
C LEU A 210 16.78 4.09 20.42
N PRO A 211 16.67 2.76 20.16
CA PRO A 211 16.00 1.88 21.12
C PRO A 211 16.78 1.74 22.44
N GLU A 212 18.08 2.07 22.48
CA GLU A 212 18.92 1.88 23.68
C GLU A 212 19.12 3.12 24.56
N GLU A 213 18.80 4.35 24.11
CA GLU A 213 19.06 5.57 24.90
C GLU A 213 17.87 6.05 25.75
N MET A 214 16.72 5.36 25.70
CA MET A 214 15.53 5.70 26.49
C MET A 214 15.24 4.74 27.66
N SER A 215 16.21 3.91 28.05
CA SER A 215 16.13 3.01 29.21
C SER A 215 17.03 3.40 30.39
N LEU A 216 17.31 4.70 30.58
CA LEU A 216 17.99 5.24 31.76
C LEU A 216 17.18 6.34 32.44
#